data_AF-A0A6P0XIG9-F1
#
_entry.id   AF-A0A6P0XIG9-F1
#
_cell.length_a   1.000
_cell.length_b   1.000
_cell.length_c   1.000
_cell.angle_alpha   90.00
_cell.angle_beta   90.00
_cell.angle_gamma   90.00
#
_symmetry.space_group_name_H-M   'P 1'
#
loop_
_entity.id
_entity.type
_entity.pdbx_description
1 polymer ?
#
loop_
_entity_poly.entity_id
_entity_poly.type
_entity_poly.pdbx_seq_one_letter_code
_entity_poly.pdbx_strand_id
1 'polypeptide(L)' 'MILEIPILPLGFQFTSPGPIIFELGPLAVRWYGLLIATAVLIGVT' A
#
# COMPACT_ATOMS: atom_id res chain seq x y z
N MET A 1 -13.25 5.74 37.06
CA MET A 1 -12.07 6.24 36.32
C MET A 1 -12.37 6.04 34.85
N ILE A 2 -12.93 7.07 34.21
CA ILE A 2 -13.24 7.04 32.77
C ILE A 2 -11.90 7.29 32.08
N LEU A 3 -11.42 6.31 31.32
CA LEU A 3 -10.19 6.45 30.55
C LEU A 3 -10.51 7.40 29.37
N GLU A 4 -10.18 8.68 29.52
CA GLU A 4 -10.14 9.62 28.39
C GLU A 4 -8.97 9.23 27.49
N ILE A 5 -9.17 8.20 26.66
CA ILE A 5 -8.26 7.92 25.55
C ILE A 5 -8.46 9.09 24.59
N PRO A 6 -7.51 10.03 24.43
CA PRO A 6 -7.63 11.03 23.37
C PRO A 6 -7.75 10.22 22.09
N ILE A 7 -8.75 10.52 21.26
CA ILE A 7 -9.05 9.88 19.98
C ILE A 7 -7.74 9.66 19.23
N LEU A 8 -7.12 8.51 19.46
CA LEU A 8 -5.81 8.19 18.93
C LEU A 8 -6.05 8.07 17.42
N PRO A 9 -5.32 8.79 16.56
CA PRO A 9 -5.45 8.64 15.11
C PRO A 9 -4.94 7.27 14.62
N LEU A 10 -4.87 6.26 15.51
CA LEU A 10 -4.43 4.90 15.24
C LEU A 10 -5.35 4.18 14.23
N GLY A 11 -6.61 4.60 14.11
CA GLY A 11 -7.57 3.99 13.17
C GLY A 11 -7.59 4.59 11.76
N PHE A 12 -6.96 5.75 11.53
CA PHE A 12 -7.11 6.48 10.26
C PHE A 12 -6.14 6.04 9.14
N GLN A 13 -5.17 5.18 9.42
CA GLN A 13 -4.10 4.90 8.44
C GLN A 13 -3.93 3.43 8.09
N PHE A 14 -5.00 2.63 8.19
CA PHE A 14 -5.05 1.30 7.58
C PHE A 14 -6.18 1.24 6.55
N THR A 15 -6.18 2.19 5.60
CA THR A 15 -6.92 1.97 4.36
C THR A 15 -6.06 1.09 3.47
N SER A 16 -6.63 0.00 2.95
CA SER A 16 -5.92 -0.80 1.95
C SER A 16 -5.61 0.12 0.77
N PRO A 17 -4.34 0.27 0.36
CA PRO A 17 -4.03 0.98 -0.87
C PRO A 17 -4.87 0.40 -2.00
N GLY A 18 -5.47 1.25 -2.83
CA GLY A 18 -6.18 0.80 -4.01
C GLY A 18 -5.27 -0.06 -4.91
N PRO A 19 -5.83 -0.83 -5.86
CA PRO A 19 -5.06 -1.79 -6.66
C PRO A 19 -3.97 -1.15 -7.55
N ILE A 20 -4.00 0.17 -7.71
CA ILE A 20 -3.18 0.95 -8.63
C ILE A 20 -2.24 1.84 -7.81
N ILE A 21 -0.94 1.75 -8.10
CA ILE A 21 0.11 2.57 -7.48
C ILE A 21 0.14 3.95 -8.11
N PHE A 22 0.19 4.00 -9.44
CA PHE A 22 0.10 5.24 -10.21
C PHE A 22 -0.43 4.97 -11.62
N GLU A 23 -1.02 5.99 -12.22
CA GLU A 23 -1.52 5.98 -13.61
C GLU A 23 -0.87 7.11 -14.40
N LEU A 24 -0.39 6.77 -15.60
CA LEU A 24 0.19 7.68 -16.58
C LEU A 24 -0.52 7.47 -17.91
N GLY A 25 -1.63 8.17 -18.11
CA GLY A 25 -2.47 8.02 -19.30
C GLY A 25 -2.98 6.58 -19.46
N PRO A 26 -2.69 5.86 -20.56
CA PRO A 26 -3.09 4.47 -20.73
C PRO A 26 -2.27 3.47 -19.89
N LEU A 27 -1.19 3.91 -19.24
CA LEU A 27 -0.31 3.04 -18.46
C LEU A 27 -0.67 3.08 -16.98
N ALA A 28 -1.22 1.98 -16.45
CA ALA A 28 -1.50 1.82 -15.02
C ALA A 28 -0.52 0.83 -14.39
N VAL A 29 0.20 1.26 -13.35
CA VAL A 29 1.09 0.39 -12.57
C VAL A 29 0.36 -0.10 -11.32
N ARG A 30 0.28 -1.42 -11.17
CA ARG A 30 -0.48 -2.10 -10.11
C ARG A 30 0.43 -2.79 -9.10
N TRP A 31 -0.06 -2.97 -7.88
CA TRP A 31 0.72 -3.58 -6.79
C TRP A 31 1.25 -4.98 -7.12
N TYR A 32 0.44 -5.84 -7.73
CA TYR A 32 0.90 -7.18 -8.09
C TYR A 32 2.06 -7.16 -9.10
N GLY A 33 2.05 -6.20 -10.04
CA GLY A 33 3.13 -6.06 -11.02
C GLY A 33 4.44 -5.67 -10.36
N LEU A 34 4.39 -4.75 -9.39
CA LEU A 34 5.55 -4.36 -8.61
C LEU A 34 6.11 -5.53 -7.79
N LEU A 35 5.24 -6.30 -7.13
CA LEU A 35 5.65 -7.48 -6.34
C LEU A 35 6.31 -8.54 -7.22
N ILE A 36 5.74 -8.85 -8.38
CA ILE A 36 6.33 -9.82 -9.33
C ILE A 36 7.68 -9.33 -9.85
N ALA A 37 7.78 -8.07 -10.29
CA ALA A 37 9.03 -7.50 -10.79
C ALA A 37 10.13 -7.56 -9.73
N THR A 38 9.79 -7.22 -8.48
CA THR A 38 10.72 -7.30 -7.35
C THR A 38 11.16 -8.73 -7.07
N ALA A 39 10.23 -9.69 -7.07
CA ALA A 39 10.55 -11.10 -6.86
C ALA A 39 11.48 -11.66 -7.95
N VAL A 40 11.27 -11.27 -9.22
CA VAL A 40 12.16 -11.66 -10.32
C VAL A 40 13.54 -11.03 -10.16
N LEU A 41 13.62 -9.73 -9.87
CA LEU A 41 14.91 -9.04 -9.70
C LEU A 41 15.73 -9.64 -8.56
N ILE A 42 15.10 -9.95 -7.42
CA ILE A 42 15.76 -10.59 -6.27
C ILE A 42 16.09 -12.05 -6.58
N GLY A 43 15.21 -12.78 -7.26
CA GLY A 43 15.39 -14.21 -7.54
C GLY A 43 16.44 -14.51 -8.62
N VAL A 44 16.83 -13.52 -9.42
CA VAL A 44 17.83 -13.66 -10.49
C VAL A 44 19.23 -13.25 -10.03
N THR A 45 19.37 -12.58 -8.89
CA THR A 45 20.66 -12.28 -8.23
C THR A 45 21.08 -13.40 -7.29
#